data_AF-A0A314UJM5-F1
#
_entry.id   AF-A0A314UJM5-F1
#
_cell.length_a   1.000
_cell.length_b   1.000
_cell.length_c   1.000
_cell.angle_alpha   90.00
_cell.angle_beta   90.00
_cell.angle_gamma   90.00
#
_symmetry.space_group_name_H-M   'P 1'
#
loop_
_entity.id
_entity.type
_entity.pdbx_description
1 polymer ?
#
loop_
_entity_poly.entity_id
_entity_poly.type
_entity_poly.pdbx_seq_one_letter_code
_entity_poly.pdbx_strand_id
1 'polypeptide(L)'
;MPANDDHPSHDVANGQKLVKEVYETLRASPQWNETLLVITYDEHGGFFDHVKTPYVNVPNPDGNSGPAPYFFKFDRLGVRVPTLWSLHGLRTVMSGPQGPTPNSEFEHSSIPATIKKMFNLSSNFLTHRDAWAGTFEHVVGQLTSPRIDCPENLPDVVPLRSTEAKEDAGLSEFQGEVVQLAGVLNGDHFLSSFPDEMSKKMSVKQAHGYVKGAVSRFIRASKEAINLGADQSAIVDMRSSLTTRSSIKN
;
A
#
# COMPACT_ATOMS: atom_id res chain seq x y z
N MET A 1 -7.37 -19.01 8.88
CA MET A 1 -8.22 -18.27 7.94
C MET A 1 -7.31 -17.59 6.92
N PRO A 2 -7.71 -17.47 5.63
CA PRO A 2 -6.96 -16.67 4.67
C PRO A 2 -6.88 -15.20 5.12
N ALA A 3 -5.86 -14.46 4.69
CA ALA A 3 -5.80 -13.03 5.00
C ALA A 3 -6.97 -12.28 4.34
N ASN A 4 -7.49 -11.30 5.06
CA ASN A 4 -8.70 -10.52 4.74
C ASN A 4 -8.47 -9.03 5.03
N ASP A 5 -7.24 -8.57 4.85
CA ASP A 5 -6.75 -7.21 5.09
C ASP A 5 -6.64 -6.39 3.79
N ASP A 6 -7.25 -6.89 2.69
CA ASP A 6 -7.09 -6.38 1.33
C ASP A 6 -5.63 -6.38 0.81
N HIS A 7 -4.68 -6.98 1.53
CA HIS A 7 -3.28 -6.98 1.13
C HIS A 7 -3.00 -8.10 0.10
N PRO A 8 -2.23 -7.79 -0.98
CA PRO A 8 -1.76 -8.80 -1.91
C PRO A 8 -1.00 -9.95 -1.21
N SER A 9 -1.06 -11.18 -1.71
CA SER A 9 -1.60 -11.61 -3.00
C SER A 9 -3.04 -12.14 -2.95
N HIS A 10 -3.73 -11.96 -1.82
CA HIS A 10 -5.07 -12.49 -1.60
C HIS A 10 -6.12 -11.72 -2.41
N ASP A 11 -7.26 -12.36 -2.70
CA ASP A 11 -8.38 -11.68 -3.34
C ASP A 11 -8.96 -10.63 -2.37
N VAL A 12 -9.05 -9.37 -2.80
CA VAL A 12 -9.65 -8.28 -2.03
C VAL A 12 -11.11 -8.58 -1.65
N ALA A 13 -11.79 -9.48 -2.38
CA ALA A 13 -13.10 -9.96 -1.99
C ALA A 13 -13.13 -10.55 -0.57
N ASN A 14 -12.01 -11.05 -0.04
CA ASN A 14 -11.93 -11.51 1.35
C ASN A 14 -11.96 -10.34 2.34
N GLY A 15 -11.25 -9.24 2.06
CA GLY A 15 -11.31 -8.05 2.93
C GLY A 15 -12.62 -7.30 2.79
N GLN A 16 -13.19 -7.24 1.58
CA GLN A 16 -14.53 -6.69 1.38
C GLN A 16 -15.63 -7.51 2.09
N LYS A 17 -15.47 -8.84 2.21
CA LYS A 17 -16.35 -9.67 3.05
C LYS A 17 -16.24 -9.31 4.52
N LEU A 18 -15.02 -9.09 5.03
CA LEU A 18 -14.81 -8.62 6.41
C LEU A 18 -15.48 -7.26 6.65
N VAL A 19 -15.30 -6.31 5.72
CA VAL A 19 -15.96 -4.99 5.79
C VAL A 19 -17.49 -5.15 5.84
N LYS A 20 -18.06 -6.00 4.98
CA LYS A 20 -19.50 -6.31 4.98
C LYS A 20 -19.95 -6.91 6.31
N GLU A 21 -19.25 -7.92 6.81
CA GLU A 21 -19.57 -8.59 8.08
C GLU A 21 -19.55 -7.60 9.26
N VAL A 22 -18.52 -6.76 9.35
CA VAL A 22 -18.42 -5.73 10.40
C VAL A 22 -19.54 -4.70 10.27
N TYR A 23 -19.80 -4.21 9.05
CA TYR A 23 -20.87 -3.25 8.80
C TYR A 23 -22.23 -3.80 9.20
N GLU A 24 -22.60 -4.99 8.72
CA GLU A 24 -23.92 -5.59 8.97
C GLU A 24 -24.09 -5.97 10.44
N THR A 25 -23.01 -6.40 11.11
CA THR A 25 -23.01 -6.63 12.57
C THR A 25 -23.28 -5.35 13.35
N LEU A 26 -22.59 -4.25 13.01
CA LEU A 26 -22.84 -2.95 13.64
C LEU A 26 -24.24 -2.44 13.31
N ARG A 27 -24.71 -2.65 12.08
CA ARG A 27 -26.03 -2.19 11.61
C ARG A 27 -27.19 -2.90 12.30
N ALA A 28 -27.02 -4.16 12.66
CA ALA A 28 -27.97 -4.95 13.45
C ALA A 28 -27.84 -4.69 14.97
N SER A 29 -26.80 -4.00 15.42
CA SER A 29 -26.57 -3.71 16.84
C SER A 29 -27.51 -2.63 17.37
N PRO A 30 -27.99 -2.73 18.63
CA PRO A 30 -28.71 -1.63 19.29
C PRO A 30 -27.87 -0.34 19.39
N GLN A 31 -26.53 -0.44 19.30
CA GLN A 31 -25.60 0.69 19.38
C GLN A 31 -25.33 1.34 18.01
N TRP A 32 -26.01 0.92 16.93
CA TRP A 32 -25.83 1.48 15.60
C TRP A 32 -25.91 3.02 15.59
N ASN A 33 -26.88 3.56 16.31
CA ASN A 33 -27.12 5.00 16.40
C ASN A 33 -26.07 5.77 17.21
N GLU A 34 -25.18 5.06 17.90
CA GLU A 34 -24.13 5.60 18.76
C GLU A 34 -22.72 5.25 18.24
N THR A 35 -22.62 4.65 17.05
CA THR A 35 -21.36 4.16 16.48
C THR A 35 -20.96 4.92 15.23
N LEU A 36 -19.68 5.32 15.17
CA LEU A 36 -19.01 5.78 13.95
C LEU A 36 -18.09 4.67 13.44
N LEU A 37 -18.38 4.13 12.26
CA LEU A 37 -17.48 3.20 11.57
C LEU A 37 -16.59 3.97 10.58
N VAL A 38 -15.27 3.94 10.82
CA VAL A 38 -14.25 4.47 9.91
C VAL A 38 -13.50 3.29 9.29
N ILE A 39 -13.43 3.27 7.96
CA ILE A 39 -12.68 2.30 7.17
C ILE A 39 -11.54 3.07 6.50
N THR A 40 -10.30 2.71 6.78
CA THR A 40 -9.12 3.36 6.21
C THR A 40 -8.07 2.31 5.90
N TYR A 41 -7.09 2.70 5.07
CA TYR A 41 -5.97 1.87 4.70
C TYR A 41 -4.67 2.48 5.24
N ASP A 42 -3.70 1.64 5.60
CA ASP A 42 -2.38 2.07 6.06
C ASP A 42 -1.52 2.57 4.90
N GLU A 43 -1.65 1.92 3.74
CA GLU A 43 -0.96 2.26 2.51
C GLU A 43 -1.85 2.07 1.26
N HIS A 44 -1.30 2.29 0.06
CA HIS A 44 -2.09 2.40 -1.18
C HIS A 44 -1.86 1.23 -2.15
N GLY A 45 -1.06 0.24 -1.77
CA GLY A 45 -0.72 -0.94 -2.57
C GLY A 45 0.40 -0.72 -3.58
N GLY A 46 1.09 0.43 -3.54
CA GLY A 46 2.14 0.79 -4.51
C GLY A 46 1.60 1.19 -5.90
N PHE A 47 0.29 1.40 -6.05
CA PHE A 47 -0.33 1.81 -7.30
C PHE A 47 -0.11 3.30 -7.60
N PHE A 48 -0.06 3.68 -8.88
CA PHE A 48 0.10 5.09 -9.23
C PHE A 48 -1.10 5.94 -8.76
N ASP A 49 -0.82 7.03 -8.04
CA ASP A 49 -1.76 8.11 -7.77
C ASP A 49 -1.24 9.40 -8.42
N HIS A 50 -2.13 10.13 -9.11
CA HIS A 50 -1.80 11.38 -9.78
C HIS A 50 -1.66 12.57 -8.82
N VAL A 51 -2.15 12.44 -7.58
CA VAL A 51 -2.09 13.51 -6.59
C VAL A 51 -0.68 13.58 -6.00
N LYS A 52 -0.03 14.73 -6.17
CA LYS A 52 1.29 14.99 -5.58
C LYS A 52 1.18 14.97 -4.05
N THR A 53 2.10 14.26 -3.40
CA THR A 53 2.11 14.18 -1.93
C THR A 53 2.40 15.55 -1.29
N PRO A 54 1.63 15.97 -0.27
CA PRO A 54 1.91 17.21 0.47
C PRO A 54 3.29 17.18 1.13
N TYR A 55 4.04 18.27 1.00
CA TYR A 55 5.41 18.39 1.53
C TYR A 55 5.76 19.80 2.02
N VAL A 56 4.84 20.75 1.87
CA VAL A 56 5.06 22.14 2.25
C VAL A 56 4.48 22.35 3.63
N ASN A 57 5.31 22.77 4.58
CA ASN A 57 4.90 23.10 5.95
C ASN A 57 4.21 21.95 6.70
N VAL A 58 4.50 20.69 6.33
CA VAL A 58 4.03 19.51 7.08
C VAL A 58 4.96 19.31 8.29
N PRO A 59 4.45 19.40 9.54
CA PRO A 59 5.30 19.50 10.72
C PRO A 59 5.82 18.12 11.13
N ASN A 60 7.13 17.89 11.13
CA ASN A 60 7.77 16.68 11.69
C ASN A 60 7.08 16.27 13.02
N PRO A 61 6.69 14.98 13.18
CA PRO A 61 5.81 14.58 14.28
C PRO A 61 6.43 14.83 15.66
N ASP A 62 7.71 14.52 15.85
CA ASP A 62 8.36 14.44 17.16
C ASP A 62 9.77 15.06 17.20
N GLY A 63 10.19 15.70 16.11
CA GLY A 63 11.52 16.28 15.92
C GLY A 63 12.58 15.28 15.45
N ASN A 64 12.24 14.00 15.30
CA ASN A 64 13.23 12.97 14.95
C ASN A 64 13.47 12.91 13.44
N SER A 65 14.72 12.61 13.06
CA SER A 65 15.08 12.31 11.67
C SER A 65 15.42 10.82 11.53
N GLY A 66 15.19 10.28 10.34
CA GLY A 66 15.60 8.93 10.00
C GLY A 66 17.11 8.75 10.13
N PRO A 67 17.60 7.50 10.21
CA PRO A 67 19.03 7.25 10.30
C PRO A 67 19.78 7.65 9.02
N ALA A 68 21.11 7.68 9.13
CA ALA A 68 21.99 7.75 7.98
C ALA A 68 21.70 6.60 6.99
N PRO A 69 21.96 6.78 5.68
CA PRO A 69 22.56 7.96 5.05
C PRO A 69 21.54 9.05 4.68
N TYR A 70 20.24 8.76 4.77
CA TYR A 70 19.20 9.60 4.16
C TYR A 70 18.69 10.72 5.06
N PHE A 71 18.80 10.57 6.39
CA PHE A 71 18.34 11.58 7.36
C PHE A 71 16.93 12.12 7.07
N PHE A 72 16.01 11.20 6.75
CA PHE A 72 14.67 11.56 6.31
C PHE A 72 13.95 12.35 7.40
N LYS A 73 13.51 13.57 7.07
CA LYS A 73 13.02 14.54 8.05
C LYS A 73 11.55 14.35 8.45
N PHE A 74 10.84 13.40 7.85
CA PHE A 74 9.40 13.19 8.07
C PHE A 74 8.53 14.45 7.88
N ASP A 75 9.02 15.50 7.23
CA ASP A 75 8.36 16.80 7.01
C ASP A 75 7.48 16.82 5.75
N ARG A 76 6.89 15.67 5.43
CA ARG A 76 5.98 15.47 4.31
C ARG A 76 4.99 14.34 4.59
N LEU A 77 3.94 14.27 3.80
CA LEU A 77 2.99 13.17 3.80
C LEU A 77 3.34 12.12 2.76
N GLY A 78 2.80 10.92 2.99
CA GLY A 78 2.84 9.83 2.03
C GLY A 78 1.85 10.02 0.89
N VAL A 79 1.77 8.98 0.08
CA VAL A 79 0.72 8.73 -0.90
C VAL A 79 -0.68 8.72 -0.27
N ARG A 80 -1.67 9.06 -1.09
CA ARG A 80 -3.07 9.08 -0.65
C ARG A 80 -3.58 7.65 -0.45
N VAL A 81 -4.36 7.48 0.61
CA VAL A 81 -5.14 6.26 0.88
C VAL A 81 -6.63 6.59 0.82
N PRO A 82 -7.50 5.64 0.42
CA PRO A 82 -8.92 5.83 0.54
C PRO A 82 -9.33 5.77 2.02
N THR A 83 -10.25 6.63 2.41
CA THR A 83 -10.87 6.58 3.74
C THR A 83 -12.37 6.74 3.56
N LEU A 84 -13.10 5.71 3.99
CA LEU A 84 -14.56 5.65 3.94
C LEU A 84 -15.13 5.71 5.34
N TRP A 85 -16.28 6.36 5.42
CA TRP A 85 -16.92 6.61 6.69
C TRP A 85 -18.34 6.16 6.59
N SER A 86 -18.64 5.13 7.36
CA SER A 86 -20.01 4.74 7.63
C SER A 86 -20.44 5.45 8.91
N LEU A 87 -20.59 6.77 8.79
CA LEU A 87 -21.58 7.51 9.55
C LEU A 87 -22.65 7.86 8.54
N HIS A 88 -23.89 7.45 8.77
CA HIS A 88 -25.12 8.16 8.36
C HIS A 88 -24.92 9.16 7.19
N GLY A 89 -24.55 8.60 6.04
CA GLY A 89 -23.77 9.24 4.97
C GLY A 89 -23.77 10.77 4.84
N LEU A 90 -22.58 11.33 4.81
CA LEU A 90 -22.37 12.44 3.91
C LEU A 90 -22.16 11.87 2.51
N ARG A 91 -23.03 12.26 1.57
CA ARG A 91 -22.84 12.03 0.13
C ARG A 91 -21.78 12.98 -0.45
N THR A 92 -20.85 13.44 0.39
CA THR A 92 -19.94 14.51 0.07
C THR A 92 -18.54 13.93 0.06
N VAL A 93 -17.90 14.02 -1.09
CA VAL A 93 -16.47 13.80 -1.21
C VAL A 93 -15.78 15.00 -0.57
N MET A 94 -15.01 14.76 0.48
CA MET A 94 -14.20 15.80 1.11
C MET A 94 -12.82 15.81 0.48
N SER A 95 -12.46 16.94 -0.12
CA SER A 95 -11.16 17.12 -0.77
C SER A 95 -10.08 17.69 0.16
N GLY A 96 -10.45 18.27 1.32
CA GLY A 96 -9.51 18.82 2.28
C GLY A 96 -10.18 19.27 3.59
N PRO A 97 -9.42 19.46 4.68
CA PRO A 97 -9.94 19.87 5.97
C PRO A 97 -10.10 21.41 6.08
N GLN A 98 -10.77 21.86 7.14
CA GLN A 98 -10.96 23.29 7.42
C GLN A 98 -9.91 23.89 8.38
N GLY A 99 -8.97 23.09 8.88
CA GLY A 99 -7.97 23.50 9.87
C GLY A 99 -7.45 22.30 10.67
N PRO A 100 -6.65 22.50 11.72
CA PRO A 100 -6.49 23.74 12.50
C PRO A 100 -5.60 24.84 11.87
N THR A 101 -4.81 24.54 10.84
CA THR A 101 -4.01 25.55 10.12
C THR A 101 -4.44 25.63 8.65
N PRO A 102 -4.12 26.73 7.92
CA PRO A 102 -4.50 26.87 6.52
C PRO A 102 -3.92 25.80 5.58
N ASN A 103 -2.92 25.06 6.04
CA ASN A 103 -2.23 24.01 5.31
C ASN A 103 -2.45 22.62 5.91
N SER A 104 -3.36 22.47 6.88
CA SER A 104 -3.74 21.15 7.40
C SER A 104 -4.23 20.25 6.28
N GLU A 105 -3.94 18.96 6.38
CA GLU A 105 -4.40 17.93 5.44
C GLU A 105 -5.11 16.81 6.21
N PHE A 106 -5.95 16.03 5.53
CA PHE A 106 -6.40 14.75 6.07
C PHE A 106 -5.31 13.70 5.92
N GLU A 107 -4.93 13.09 7.03
CA GLU A 107 -3.97 11.97 7.09
C GLU A 107 -4.28 11.09 8.31
N HIS A 108 -3.53 10.01 8.55
CA HIS A 108 -3.85 9.04 9.60
C HIS A 108 -4.00 9.65 11.00
N SER A 109 -3.25 10.69 11.32
CA SER A 109 -3.33 11.40 12.60
C SER A 109 -4.59 12.28 12.73
N SER A 110 -5.37 12.46 11.66
CA SER A 110 -6.71 13.05 11.71
C SER A 110 -7.68 12.25 12.58
N ILE A 111 -7.50 10.92 12.68
CA ILE A 111 -8.33 10.04 13.53
C ILE A 111 -8.13 10.38 15.02
N PRO A 112 -6.92 10.28 15.60
CA PRO A 112 -6.71 10.63 17.00
C PRO A 112 -6.97 12.13 17.26
N ALA A 113 -6.64 13.03 16.32
CA ALA A 113 -6.95 14.45 16.45
C ALA A 113 -8.46 14.70 16.57
N THR A 114 -9.27 13.97 15.79
CA THR A 114 -10.72 14.09 15.87
C THR A 114 -11.29 13.46 17.14
N ILE A 115 -10.81 12.30 17.57
CA ILE A 115 -11.20 11.69 18.86
C ILE A 115 -10.96 12.68 20.00
N LYS A 116 -9.76 13.29 20.02
CA LYS A 116 -9.41 14.30 21.02
C LYS A 116 -10.41 15.46 21.04
N LYS A 117 -10.79 15.96 19.86
CA LYS A 117 -11.69 17.11 19.72
C LYS A 117 -13.15 16.75 20.03
N MET A 118 -13.66 15.63 19.52
CA MET A 118 -15.03 15.17 19.76
C MET A 118 -15.31 14.89 21.24
N PHE A 119 -14.35 14.29 21.94
CA PHE A 119 -14.50 13.94 23.35
C PHE A 119 -13.92 14.99 24.31
N ASN A 120 -13.49 16.14 23.79
CA ASN A 120 -12.89 17.24 24.56
C ASN A 120 -11.81 16.76 25.54
N LEU A 121 -10.88 15.91 25.07
CA LEU A 121 -9.86 15.29 25.91
C LEU A 121 -8.81 16.32 26.35
N SER A 122 -8.65 16.48 27.66
CA SER A 122 -7.74 17.46 28.28
C SER A 122 -6.25 17.11 28.21
N SER A 123 -5.90 15.95 27.64
CA SER A 123 -4.50 15.58 27.40
C SER A 123 -3.81 16.56 26.46
N ASN A 124 -2.50 16.42 26.22
CA ASN A 124 -1.87 17.07 25.07
C ASN A 124 -2.18 16.30 23.77
N PHE A 125 -1.84 16.86 22.61
CA PHE A 125 -1.70 16.06 21.39
C PHE A 125 -0.50 15.11 21.56
N LEU A 126 -0.52 13.98 20.85
CA LEU A 126 0.53 12.96 20.91
C LEU A 126 1.83 13.44 20.24
N THR A 127 1.70 14.26 19.20
CA THR A 127 2.77 14.74 18.32
C THR A 127 2.43 16.15 17.79
N HIS A 128 3.35 16.75 17.03
CA HIS A 128 3.01 17.95 16.25
C HIS A 128 2.15 17.62 15.02
N ARG A 129 2.11 16.35 14.60
CA ARG A 129 1.38 15.89 13.41
C ARG A 129 -0.12 15.85 13.69
N ASP A 130 -0.56 15.20 14.76
CA ASP A 130 -1.98 15.19 15.17
C ASP A 130 -2.46 16.58 15.66
N ALA A 131 -1.57 17.42 16.20
CA ALA A 131 -1.91 18.82 16.49
C ALA A 131 -2.18 19.67 15.24
N TRP A 132 -1.60 19.28 14.09
CA TRP A 132 -1.73 19.96 12.80
C TRP A 132 -2.76 19.30 11.88
N ALA A 133 -3.05 18.02 12.08
CA ALA A 133 -3.89 17.23 11.21
C ALA A 133 -5.31 17.79 11.08
N GLY A 134 -5.87 17.67 9.88
CA GLY A 134 -7.26 17.97 9.61
C GLY A 134 -8.19 17.21 10.55
N THR A 135 -9.08 17.91 11.25
CA THR A 135 -10.12 17.26 12.06
C THR A 135 -11.46 17.30 11.36
N PHE A 136 -12.32 16.36 11.73
CA PHE A 136 -13.54 16.08 10.98
C PHE A 136 -14.78 15.94 11.87
N GLU A 137 -14.72 16.39 13.10
CA GLU A 137 -15.87 16.48 14.00
C GLU A 137 -17.00 17.33 13.40
N HIS A 138 -16.68 18.34 12.57
CA HIS A 138 -17.68 19.16 11.89
C HIS A 138 -18.55 18.36 10.91
N VAL A 139 -18.03 17.24 10.40
CA VAL A 139 -18.72 16.28 9.53
C VAL A 139 -19.81 15.56 10.33
N VAL A 140 -19.44 15.08 11.52
CA VAL A 140 -20.33 14.38 12.44
C VAL A 140 -21.36 15.34 13.05
N GLY A 141 -20.91 16.55 13.45
CA GLY A 141 -21.72 17.55 14.12
C GLY A 141 -22.77 18.27 13.24
N GLN A 142 -22.75 18.08 11.92
CA GLN A 142 -23.79 18.60 11.02
C GLN A 142 -25.13 17.86 11.18
N LEU A 143 -25.12 16.65 11.72
CA LEU A 143 -26.32 15.85 11.93
C LEU A 143 -26.86 16.09 13.34
N THR A 144 -28.13 16.51 13.43
CA THR A 144 -28.84 16.63 14.72
C THR A 144 -29.39 15.30 15.22
N SER A 145 -29.48 14.31 14.33
CA SER A 145 -29.91 12.95 14.66
C SER A 145 -29.25 11.94 13.70
N PRO A 146 -29.10 10.68 14.13
CA PRO A 146 -28.76 9.57 13.27
C PRO A 146 -29.55 9.52 11.95
N ARG A 147 -28.91 9.20 10.81
CA ARG A 147 -29.67 8.91 9.58
C ARG A 147 -30.28 7.52 9.65
N ILE A 148 -31.50 7.42 9.13
CA ILE A 148 -32.31 6.20 9.10
C ILE A 148 -32.34 5.51 7.73
N ASP A 149 -31.72 6.10 6.72
CA ASP A 149 -31.72 5.62 5.32
C ASP A 149 -30.49 4.76 4.96
N CYS A 150 -29.70 4.33 5.95
CA CYS A 150 -28.55 3.46 5.73
C CYS A 150 -29.00 2.03 5.40
N PRO A 151 -28.39 1.37 4.39
CA PRO A 151 -28.75 0.02 4.01
C PRO A 151 -28.58 -0.94 5.20
N GLU A 152 -29.52 -1.87 5.36
CA GLU A 152 -29.39 -2.92 6.38
C GLU A 152 -28.42 -4.02 5.93
N ASN A 153 -28.39 -4.27 4.62
CA ASN A 153 -27.53 -5.26 4.00
C ASN A 153 -26.78 -4.60 2.85
N LEU A 154 -25.47 -4.86 2.77
CA LEU A 154 -24.65 -4.47 1.63
C LEU A 154 -24.78 -5.51 0.50
N PRO A 155 -24.44 -5.16 -0.75
CA PRO A 155 -24.39 -6.14 -1.84
C PRO A 155 -23.49 -7.34 -1.52
N ASP A 156 -23.76 -8.48 -2.16
CA ASP A 156 -22.88 -9.64 -2.04
C ASP A 156 -21.52 -9.36 -2.67
N VAL A 157 -20.48 -9.78 -1.95
CA VAL A 157 -19.10 -9.57 -2.39
C VAL A 157 -18.73 -10.63 -3.44
N VAL A 158 -18.45 -10.15 -4.64
CA VAL A 158 -18.05 -10.99 -5.77
C VAL A 158 -16.52 -11.13 -5.79
N PRO A 159 -15.97 -12.35 -5.88
CA PRO A 159 -14.54 -12.56 -6.11
C PRO A 159 -14.04 -11.79 -7.32
N LEU A 160 -12.88 -11.12 -7.23
CA LEU A 160 -12.27 -10.44 -8.37
C LEU A 160 -11.92 -11.42 -9.50
N ARG A 161 -11.62 -12.67 -9.13
CA ARG A 161 -11.29 -13.73 -10.09
C ARG A 161 -12.14 -14.96 -9.84
N SER A 162 -12.78 -15.44 -10.90
CA SER A 162 -13.49 -16.73 -10.91
C SER A 162 -12.58 -17.90 -11.28
N THR A 163 -11.32 -17.63 -11.63
CA THR A 163 -10.34 -18.62 -12.11
C THR A 163 -9.01 -18.43 -11.39
N GLU A 164 -8.24 -19.51 -11.29
CA GLU A 164 -6.85 -19.45 -10.85
C GLU A 164 -5.95 -18.69 -11.83
N ALA A 165 -4.68 -18.49 -11.45
CA ALA A 165 -3.69 -17.93 -12.35
C ALA A 165 -3.54 -18.80 -13.61
N LYS A 166 -3.61 -18.19 -14.80
CA LYS A 166 -3.39 -18.89 -16.07
C LYS A 166 -1.89 -19.12 -16.29
N GLU A 167 -1.34 -20.08 -15.56
CA GLU A 167 0.10 -20.40 -15.54
C GLU A 167 0.67 -20.75 -16.92
N ASP A 168 -0.13 -21.38 -17.77
CA ASP A 168 0.31 -21.83 -19.10
C ASP A 168 0.07 -20.80 -20.22
N ALA A 169 -0.55 -19.65 -19.91
CA ALA A 169 -0.74 -18.59 -20.88
C ALA A 169 0.58 -17.86 -21.20
N GLY A 170 0.64 -17.23 -22.38
CA GLY A 170 1.69 -16.27 -22.69
C GLY A 170 1.62 -15.04 -21.77
N LEU A 171 2.74 -14.32 -21.67
CA LEU A 171 2.86 -13.17 -20.78
C LEU A 171 2.03 -11.97 -21.27
N SER A 172 1.45 -11.23 -20.33
CA SER A 172 1.03 -9.85 -20.61
C SER A 172 2.26 -8.95 -20.84
N GLU A 173 2.06 -7.78 -21.42
CA GLU A 173 3.11 -6.77 -21.60
C GLU A 173 3.83 -6.47 -20.28
N PHE A 174 3.06 -6.14 -19.23
CA PHE A 174 3.59 -5.90 -17.89
C PHE A 174 4.38 -7.09 -17.33
N GLN A 175 3.89 -8.33 -17.48
CA GLN A 175 4.63 -9.52 -17.05
C GLN A 175 5.94 -9.68 -17.84
N GLY A 176 5.94 -9.32 -19.12
CA GLY A 176 7.14 -9.27 -19.97
C GLY A 176 8.17 -8.25 -19.46
N GLU A 177 7.74 -7.05 -19.08
CA GLU A 177 8.61 -6.02 -18.50
C GLU A 177 9.24 -6.48 -17.17
N VAL A 178 8.47 -7.17 -16.32
CA VAL A 178 9.00 -7.77 -15.08
C VAL A 178 10.08 -8.82 -15.38
N VAL A 179 9.91 -9.63 -16.42
CA VAL A 179 10.94 -10.59 -16.88
C VAL A 179 12.18 -9.86 -17.39
N GLN A 180 12.03 -8.78 -18.15
CA GLN A 180 13.15 -7.97 -18.63
C GLN A 180 13.93 -7.36 -17.46
N LEU A 181 13.24 -6.79 -16.46
CA LEU A 181 13.87 -6.27 -15.24
C LEU A 181 14.65 -7.36 -14.49
N ALA A 182 14.07 -8.56 -14.37
CA ALA A 182 14.77 -9.71 -13.79
C ALA A 182 16.00 -10.13 -14.61
N GLY A 183 15.93 -9.99 -15.94
CA GLY A 183 17.05 -10.16 -16.86
C GLY A 183 18.22 -9.21 -16.59
N VAL A 184 17.92 -7.95 -16.27
CA VAL A 184 18.92 -6.97 -15.86
C VAL A 184 19.58 -7.39 -14.56
N LEU A 185 18.78 -7.72 -13.52
CA LEU A 185 19.29 -8.16 -12.21
C LEU A 185 20.18 -9.39 -12.30
N ASN A 186 19.95 -10.27 -13.28
CA ASN A 186 20.71 -11.50 -13.45
C ASN A 186 21.89 -11.38 -14.43
N GLY A 187 22.13 -10.18 -14.99
CA GLY A 187 23.17 -9.97 -16.00
C GLY A 187 22.87 -10.59 -17.37
N ASP A 188 21.65 -11.07 -17.59
CA ASP A 188 21.26 -11.70 -18.86
C ASP A 188 20.87 -10.67 -19.92
N HIS A 189 20.74 -9.39 -19.56
CA HIS A 189 20.52 -8.27 -20.50
C HIS A 189 21.64 -8.13 -21.53
N PHE A 190 22.83 -8.69 -21.29
CA PHE A 190 23.92 -8.78 -22.27
C PHE A 190 23.69 -9.86 -23.35
N LEU A 191 22.68 -10.72 -23.20
CA LEU A 191 22.33 -11.72 -24.20
C LEU A 191 21.46 -11.08 -25.28
N SER A 192 21.82 -11.30 -26.54
CA SER A 192 21.14 -10.71 -27.71
C SER A 192 19.64 -11.07 -27.83
N SER A 193 19.18 -12.13 -27.15
CA SER A 193 17.79 -12.61 -27.17
C SER A 193 16.87 -11.96 -26.12
N PHE A 194 17.41 -11.17 -25.19
CA PHE A 194 16.71 -10.81 -23.94
C PHE A 194 15.68 -9.67 -24.02
N PRO A 195 15.77 -8.68 -24.94
CA PRO A 195 14.74 -7.64 -24.97
C PRO A 195 13.40 -8.14 -25.52
N ASP A 196 13.40 -8.96 -26.58
CA ASP A 196 12.19 -9.20 -27.38
C ASP A 196 11.77 -10.66 -27.53
N GLU A 197 12.69 -11.63 -27.52
CA GLU A 197 12.34 -13.01 -27.86
C GLU A 197 12.01 -13.88 -26.66
N MET A 198 12.68 -13.64 -25.53
CA MET A 198 12.55 -14.54 -24.38
C MET A 198 11.18 -14.40 -23.71
N SER A 199 10.73 -13.17 -23.43
CA SER A 199 9.42 -12.92 -22.82
C SER A 199 8.26 -13.42 -23.70
N LYS A 200 8.37 -13.28 -25.02
CA LYS A 200 7.34 -13.71 -25.98
C LYS A 200 7.19 -15.24 -26.10
N LYS A 201 8.20 -16.01 -25.67
CA LYS A 201 8.21 -17.49 -25.77
C LYS A 201 7.93 -18.19 -24.43
N MET A 202 7.76 -17.43 -23.34
CA MET A 202 7.57 -17.98 -22.00
C MET A 202 6.09 -18.06 -21.63
N SER A 203 5.72 -19.13 -20.92
CA SER A 203 4.47 -19.14 -20.15
C SER A 203 4.63 -18.36 -18.85
N VAL A 204 3.51 -17.93 -18.26
CA VAL A 204 3.48 -17.27 -16.94
C VAL A 204 4.24 -18.09 -15.87
N LYS A 205 4.11 -19.42 -15.90
CA LYS A 205 4.82 -20.33 -14.99
C LYS A 205 6.34 -20.27 -15.17
N GLN A 206 6.80 -20.29 -16.42
CA GLN A 206 8.23 -20.22 -16.74
C GLN A 206 8.79 -18.85 -16.35
N ALA A 207 8.06 -17.77 -16.63
CA ALA A 207 8.42 -16.41 -16.25
C ALA A 207 8.53 -16.26 -14.73
N HIS A 208 7.55 -16.77 -13.98
CA HIS A 208 7.60 -16.79 -12.52
C HIS A 208 8.87 -17.50 -12.00
N GLY A 209 9.17 -18.68 -12.52
CA GLY A 209 10.38 -19.44 -12.15
C GLY A 209 11.67 -18.68 -12.46
N TYR A 210 11.74 -18.04 -13.63
CA TYR A 210 12.88 -17.23 -14.04
C TYR A 210 13.09 -16.02 -13.12
N VAL A 211 12.04 -15.21 -12.92
CA VAL A 211 12.08 -13.99 -12.07
C VAL A 211 12.47 -14.35 -10.65
N LYS A 212 11.84 -15.38 -10.06
CA LYS A 212 12.17 -15.85 -8.71
C LYS A 212 13.63 -16.28 -8.61
N GLY A 213 14.13 -17.01 -9.61
CA GLY A 213 15.53 -17.43 -9.68
C GLY A 213 16.51 -16.27 -9.80
N ALA A 214 16.22 -15.31 -10.68
CA ALA A 214 17.04 -14.11 -10.89
C ALA A 214 17.15 -13.28 -9.61
N VAL A 215 16.01 -12.94 -8.99
CA VAL A 215 15.97 -12.18 -7.73
C VAL A 215 16.70 -12.92 -6.61
N SER A 216 16.50 -14.23 -6.48
CA SER A 216 17.18 -15.02 -5.45
C SER A 216 18.70 -15.02 -5.62
N ARG A 217 19.19 -15.13 -6.87
CA ARG A 217 20.63 -15.07 -7.17
C ARG A 217 21.21 -13.70 -6.88
N PHE A 218 20.53 -12.64 -7.31
CA PHE A 218 20.92 -11.26 -7.04
C PHE A 218 21.03 -11.00 -5.53
N ILE A 219 19.98 -11.31 -4.75
CA ILE A 219 19.98 -11.13 -3.29
C ILE A 219 21.12 -11.92 -2.63
N ARG A 220 21.37 -13.16 -3.06
CA ARG A 220 22.47 -13.95 -2.52
C ARG A 220 23.82 -13.29 -2.80
N ALA A 221 24.06 -12.86 -4.03
CA ALA A 221 25.29 -12.19 -4.41
C ALA A 221 25.48 -10.86 -3.67
N SER A 222 24.42 -10.07 -3.47
CA SER A 222 24.44 -8.86 -2.65
C SER A 222 24.82 -9.15 -1.20
N LYS A 223 24.26 -10.21 -0.59
CA LYS A 223 24.63 -10.63 0.76
C LYS A 223 26.08 -11.08 0.85
N GLU A 224 26.56 -11.84 -0.14
CA GLU A 224 27.95 -12.26 -0.22
C GLU A 224 28.90 -11.06 -0.37
N ALA A 225 28.56 -10.08 -1.22
CA ALA A 225 29.34 -8.86 -1.37
C ALA A 225 29.45 -8.07 -0.06
N ILE A 226 28.34 -7.89 0.67
CA ILE A 226 28.33 -7.24 1.99
C ILE A 226 29.22 -8.01 2.97
N ASN A 227 29.14 -9.34 3.01
CA ASN A 227 29.99 -10.17 3.86
C ASN A 227 31.49 -10.06 3.52
N LEU A 228 31.81 -9.77 2.25
CA LEU A 228 33.18 -9.51 1.77
C LEU A 228 33.64 -8.06 1.98
N GLY A 229 32.84 -7.23 2.66
CA GLY A 229 33.19 -5.86 3.01
C GLY A 229 32.74 -4.80 2.00
N ALA A 230 31.87 -5.15 1.04
CA ALA A 230 31.23 -4.15 0.20
C ALA A 230 30.30 -3.24 1.02
N ASP A 231 30.18 -1.99 0.61
CA ASP A 231 29.24 -1.04 1.19
C ASP A 231 27.79 -1.55 1.04
N GLN A 232 26.92 -1.28 2.01
CA GLN A 232 25.52 -1.72 1.97
C GLN A 232 24.72 -1.11 0.81
N SER A 233 25.19 0.00 0.25
CA SER A 233 24.62 0.65 -0.94
C SER A 233 25.23 0.16 -2.25
N ALA A 234 26.21 -0.76 -2.22
CA ALA A 234 26.84 -1.27 -3.42
C ALA A 234 25.86 -2.08 -4.27
N ILE A 235 25.75 -1.72 -5.55
CA ILE A 235 24.96 -2.46 -6.53
C ILE A 235 25.83 -3.61 -7.07
N VAL A 236 25.33 -4.85 -6.96
CA VAL A 236 26.04 -6.02 -7.46
C VAL A 236 25.71 -6.26 -8.93
N ASP A 237 26.69 -6.08 -9.79
CA ASP A 237 26.59 -6.44 -11.20
C ASP A 237 26.76 -7.96 -11.38
N MET A 238 25.65 -8.63 -11.70
CA MET A 238 25.63 -10.06 -11.96
C MET A 238 26.16 -10.36 -13.37
N ARG A 239 26.92 -11.46 -13.52
CA ARG A 239 27.27 -12.01 -14.84
C ARG A 239 26.18 -12.95 -15.33
N SER A 240 25.94 -12.98 -16.65
CA SER A 240 24.90 -13.83 -17.24
C SER A 240 25.01 -15.28 -16.77
N SER A 241 23.85 -15.85 -16.43
CA SER A 241 23.72 -17.22 -15.93
C SER A 241 24.23 -18.29 -16.89
N LEU A 242 24.30 -17.99 -18.20
CA LEU A 242 24.86 -18.90 -19.20
C LEU A 242 26.40 -18.99 -19.18
N THR A 243 27.07 -18.00 -18.58
CA THR A 243 28.55 -18.00 -18.46
C THR A 243 29.06 -18.75 -17.22
N THR A 244 28.17 -19.13 -16.30
CA THR A 244 28.53 -19.81 -15.04
C THR A 244 28.48 -21.34 -15.11
N ARG A 245 28.02 -21.94 -16.22
CA ARG A 245 28.31 -23.36 -16.50
C ARG A 245 29.76 -23.49 -16.98
N SER A 246 30.70 -23.51 -16.05
CA SER A 246 32.06 -23.97 -16.35
C SER A 246 31.98 -25.43 -16.80
N SER A 247 32.51 -25.68 -17.99
CA SER A 247 32.77 -26.99 -18.55
C SER A 247 33.64 -27.81 -17.61
N ILE A 248 33.04 -28.75 -16.89
CA ILE A 248 33.78 -29.93 -16.42
C ILE A 248 34.00 -30.78 -17.67
N LYS A 249 35.12 -30.55 -18.35
CA LYS A 249 35.71 -31.56 -19.22
C LYS A 249 36.66 -32.38 -18.35
N ASN A 250 36.32 -33.65 -18.18
CA ASN A 250 37.25 -34.68 -17.72
C ASN A 250 38.43 -34.81 -18.69
#